data_AF-A0A1C0YIS6-F1
#
_entry.id   AF-A0A1C0YIS6-F1
#
_cell.length_a   1.000
_cell.length_b   1.000
_cell.length_c   1.000
_cell.angle_alpha   90.00
_cell.angle_beta   90.00
_cell.angle_gamma   90.00
#
_symmetry.space_group_name_H-M   'P 1'
#
loop_
_entity.id
_entity.type
_entity.pdbx_description
1 polymer ?
#
loop_
_entity_poly.entity_id
_entity_poly.type
_entity_poly.pdbx_seq_one_letter_code
_entity_poly.pdbx_strand_id
1 'polypeptide(L)'
;MKRTYWLIVCIAIVIVFSVQAAIPVIAQKTPFTDIEGNTHKEAIETLYAEGIVFGATRNKYEPNAIATRGETAKMFAKALQLDTINVKNPNFKDVPTSHAYYGEIAALANLGIVSGENGSFRPNGNFKRSHAAKMLTLGFALNKASSIDSKFKDMPEHRDTALYIQTLINYSITQGTTATTFSPNQGLTRGHVATFLYRTMNALRDDLNITTVE
;
A
#
# COMPACT_ATOMS: atom_id res chain seq x y z
N MET A 1 1.36 -40.91 68.86
CA MET A 1 2.74 -40.73 68.35
C MET A 1 2.85 -41.32 66.96
N LYS A 2 3.05 -40.46 65.94
CA LYS A 2 3.95 -40.64 64.78
C LYS A 2 3.67 -39.49 63.80
N ARG A 3 4.63 -38.57 63.73
CA ARG A 3 4.69 -37.43 62.81
C ARG A 3 5.30 -37.92 61.49
N THR A 4 4.72 -37.57 60.35
CA THR A 4 5.45 -37.62 59.07
C THR A 4 5.06 -36.46 58.15
N TYR A 5 6.01 -35.53 58.15
CA TYR A 5 6.37 -34.40 57.30
C TYR A 5 5.84 -34.38 55.84
N TRP A 6 5.26 -33.23 55.48
CA TRP A 6 5.07 -32.79 54.10
C TRP A 6 6.42 -32.35 53.51
N LEU A 7 6.83 -32.95 52.40
CA LEU A 7 7.94 -32.46 51.57
C LEU A 7 7.42 -31.33 50.67
N ILE A 8 7.74 -30.08 51.04
CA ILE A 8 7.57 -28.93 50.15
C ILE A 8 8.81 -28.90 49.25
N VAL A 9 8.62 -29.28 47.98
CA VAL A 9 9.65 -29.12 46.95
C VAL A 9 9.58 -27.67 46.47
N CYS A 10 10.49 -26.82 46.96
CA CYS A 10 10.71 -25.48 46.43
C CYS A 10 11.41 -25.60 45.07
N ILE A 11 10.64 -25.62 43.98
CA ILE A 11 11.20 -25.44 42.64
C ILE A 11 11.54 -23.96 42.48
N ALA A 12 12.83 -23.62 42.58
CA ALA A 12 13.32 -22.31 42.22
C ALA A 12 13.24 -22.15 40.69
N ILE A 13 12.25 -21.41 40.20
CA ILE A 13 12.17 -21.01 38.80
C ILE A 13 13.19 -19.88 38.59
N VAL A 14 14.33 -20.22 37.99
CA VAL A 14 15.32 -19.25 37.54
C VAL A 14 14.82 -18.65 36.22
N ILE A 15 14.22 -17.47 36.28
CA ILE A 15 13.87 -16.70 35.08
C ILE A 15 15.14 -16.02 34.58
N VAL A 16 15.77 -16.62 33.59
CA VAL A 16 16.90 -16.01 32.87
C VAL A 16 16.30 -14.98 31.91
N PHE A 17 16.25 -13.72 32.34
CA PHE A 17 16.06 -12.60 31.42
C PHE A 17 17.35 -12.43 30.61
N SER A 18 17.43 -13.09 29.46
CA SER A 18 18.46 -12.79 28.48
C SER A 18 18.21 -11.38 27.96
N VAL A 19 19.08 -10.45 28.35
CA VAL A 19 19.15 -9.11 27.75
C VAL A 19 19.53 -9.32 26.29
N GLN A 20 18.53 -9.36 25.41
CA GLN A 20 18.79 -9.39 23.98
C GLN A 20 19.31 -8.02 23.60
N ALA A 21 20.62 -7.91 23.40
CA ALA A 21 21.20 -6.71 22.82
C ALA A 21 20.48 -6.43 21.50
N ALA A 22 19.91 -5.24 21.36
CA ALA A 22 19.32 -4.81 20.11
C ALA A 22 20.43 -4.84 19.06
N ILE A 23 20.33 -5.76 18.10
CA ILE A 23 21.16 -5.72 16.91
C ILE A 23 20.94 -4.35 16.26
N PRO A 24 22.00 -3.61 15.88
CA PRO A 24 21.81 -2.40 15.12
C PRO A 24 21.17 -2.81 13.79
N VAL A 25 19.89 -2.46 13.60
CA VAL A 25 19.25 -2.55 12.30
C VAL A 25 19.99 -1.54 11.44
N ILE A 26 20.94 -1.99 10.63
CA ILE A 26 21.52 -1.16 9.59
C ILE A 26 20.36 -0.84 8.66
N ALA A 27 19.86 0.39 8.72
CA ALA A 27 18.86 0.89 7.79
C ALA A 27 19.40 0.65 6.37
N GLN A 28 18.77 -0.28 5.64
CA GLN A 28 19.22 -0.63 4.30
C GLN A 28 19.02 0.58 3.40
N LYS A 29 20.08 1.38 3.24
CA LYS A 29 20.09 2.50 2.31
C LYS A 29 19.72 1.97 0.93
N THR A 30 18.75 2.60 0.28
CA THR A 30 18.32 2.17 -1.05
C THR A 30 19.49 2.27 -2.03
N PRO A 31 19.53 1.44 -3.08
CA PRO A 31 20.56 1.54 -4.11
C PRO A 31 20.29 2.69 -5.11
N PHE A 32 19.22 3.46 -4.91
CA PHE A 32 18.72 4.40 -5.90
C PHE A 32 19.46 5.74 -5.81
N THR A 33 20.13 6.14 -6.89
CA THR A 33 20.89 7.39 -6.95
C THR A 33 20.05 8.58 -7.41
N ASP A 34 18.85 8.34 -7.94
CA ASP A 34 17.97 9.31 -8.60
C ASP A 34 16.80 9.80 -7.73
N ILE A 35 16.85 9.52 -6.42
CA ILE A 35 15.82 9.96 -5.46
C ILE A 35 16.31 11.09 -4.54
N GLU A 36 17.59 11.46 -4.60
CA GLU A 36 18.12 12.53 -3.76
C GLU A 36 17.49 13.88 -4.13
N GLY A 37 17.02 14.63 -3.12
CA GLY A 37 16.26 15.87 -3.32
C GLY A 37 14.85 15.69 -3.87
N ASN A 38 14.38 14.45 -4.12
CA ASN A 38 13.01 14.19 -4.56
C ASN A 38 12.04 14.18 -3.36
N THR A 39 10.88 14.82 -3.50
CA THR A 39 9.86 14.91 -2.43
C THR A 39 9.24 13.56 -2.07
N HIS A 40 9.41 12.53 -2.89
CA HIS A 40 8.93 11.17 -2.66
C HIS A 40 9.99 10.27 -2.00
N LYS A 41 11.21 10.78 -1.72
CA LYS A 41 12.34 9.98 -1.23
C LYS A 41 12.00 9.13 -0.01
N GLU A 42 11.47 9.74 1.04
CA GLU A 42 11.14 9.04 2.30
C GLU A 42 10.16 7.87 2.07
N ALA A 43 9.11 8.11 1.27
CA ALA A 43 8.14 7.09 0.93
C ALA A 43 8.78 5.95 0.11
N ILE A 44 9.68 6.28 -0.82
CA ILE A 44 10.40 5.30 -1.63
C ILE A 44 11.34 4.46 -0.76
N GLU A 45 12.12 5.09 0.13
CA GLU A 45 13.05 4.40 1.01
C GLU A 45 12.34 3.45 1.97
N THR A 46 11.27 3.93 2.61
CA THR A 46 10.45 3.11 3.53
C THR A 46 9.84 1.91 2.82
N LEU A 47 9.12 2.15 1.72
CA LEU A 47 8.43 1.07 1.00
C LEU A 47 9.41 0.11 0.30
N TYR A 48 10.64 0.55 0.01
CA TYR A 48 11.68 -0.33 -0.52
C TYR A 48 12.19 -1.27 0.57
N ALA A 49 12.44 -0.75 1.77
CA ALA A 49 12.84 -1.55 2.92
C ALA A 49 11.76 -2.58 3.31
N GLU A 50 10.47 -2.26 3.10
CA GLU A 50 9.34 -3.17 3.28
C GLU A 50 9.14 -4.14 2.09
N GLY A 51 9.92 -4.04 1.02
CA GLY A 51 9.84 -4.90 -0.16
C GLY A 51 8.61 -4.67 -1.05
N ILE A 52 7.94 -3.52 -0.88
CA ILE A 52 6.71 -3.12 -1.57
C ILE A 52 7.03 -2.46 -2.91
N VAL A 53 7.97 -1.51 -2.93
CA VAL A 53 8.43 -0.87 -4.17
C VAL A 53 9.79 -1.43 -4.61
N PHE A 54 10.09 -1.27 -5.89
CA PHE A 54 11.27 -1.83 -6.55
C PHE A 54 11.81 -0.83 -7.57
N GLY A 55 13.11 -0.91 -7.88
CA GLY A 55 13.75 -0.04 -8.86
C GLY A 55 13.30 -0.33 -10.29
N ALA A 56 13.36 0.69 -11.16
CA ALA A 56 13.27 0.51 -12.61
C ALA A 56 14.54 -0.17 -13.15
N THR A 57 15.68 0.14 -12.53
CA THR A 57 16.95 -0.58 -12.73
C THR A 57 17.56 -0.94 -11.37
N ARG A 58 18.75 -1.53 -11.36
CA ARG A 58 19.49 -1.84 -10.13
C ARG A 58 19.76 -0.59 -9.27
N ASN A 59 19.99 0.56 -9.89
CA ASN A 59 20.42 1.79 -9.20
C ASN A 59 19.52 3.01 -9.46
N LYS A 60 18.37 2.83 -10.12
CA LYS A 60 17.39 3.89 -10.36
C LYS A 60 15.99 3.45 -9.97
N TYR A 61 15.27 4.36 -9.31
CA TYR A 61 13.85 4.20 -9.00
C TYR A 61 12.94 4.79 -10.08
N GLU A 62 13.39 5.88 -10.72
CA GLU A 62 12.65 6.72 -11.67
C GLU A 62 11.38 7.36 -11.06
N PRO A 63 11.52 8.19 -10.01
CA PRO A 63 10.37 8.72 -9.27
C PRO A 63 9.43 9.59 -10.12
N ASN A 64 9.93 10.17 -11.21
CA ASN A 64 9.19 11.06 -12.10
C ASN A 64 8.61 10.34 -13.33
N ALA A 65 8.93 9.07 -13.56
CA ALA A 65 8.36 8.30 -14.66
C ALA A 65 6.88 7.98 -14.37
N ILE A 66 6.04 8.04 -15.40
CA ILE A 66 4.61 7.68 -15.29
C ILE A 66 4.49 6.20 -14.97
N ALA A 67 3.74 5.87 -13.92
CA ALA A 67 3.51 4.49 -13.51
C ALA A 67 2.45 3.82 -14.41
N THR A 68 2.74 2.60 -14.83
CA THR A 68 1.76 1.77 -15.54
C THR A 68 0.80 1.10 -14.56
N ARG A 69 -0.38 0.69 -15.06
CA ARG A 69 -1.38 -0.06 -14.29
C ARG A 69 -0.84 -1.40 -13.78
N GLY A 70 -0.04 -2.11 -14.59
CA GLY A 70 0.56 -3.39 -14.22
C GLY A 70 1.62 -3.27 -13.14
N GLU A 71 2.54 -2.31 -13.27
CA GLU A 71 3.53 -2.03 -12.22
C GLU A 71 2.85 -1.63 -10.90
N THR A 72 1.80 -0.82 -10.98
CA THR A 72 1.07 -0.38 -9.79
C THR A 72 0.30 -1.55 -9.16
N ALA A 73 -0.29 -2.43 -9.97
CA ALA A 73 -0.91 -3.66 -9.46
C ALA A 73 0.10 -4.50 -8.66
N LYS A 74 1.34 -4.61 -9.13
CA LYS A 74 2.40 -5.30 -8.40
C LYS A 74 2.74 -4.63 -7.06
N MET A 75 2.84 -3.31 -7.03
CA MET A 75 3.09 -2.57 -5.77
C MET A 75 1.95 -2.78 -4.76
N PHE A 76 0.68 -2.72 -5.20
CA PHE A 76 -0.47 -2.95 -4.34
C PHE A 76 -0.56 -4.39 -3.84
N ALA A 77 -0.36 -5.39 -4.71
CA ALA A 77 -0.37 -6.78 -4.30
C ALA A 77 0.70 -7.08 -3.24
N LYS A 78 1.88 -6.46 -3.35
CA LYS A 78 2.93 -6.53 -2.32
C LYS A 78 2.54 -5.83 -1.03
N ALA A 79 2.02 -4.60 -1.11
CA ALA A 79 1.60 -3.85 0.07
C ALA A 79 0.49 -4.55 0.85
N LEU A 80 -0.41 -5.24 0.14
CA LEU A 80 -1.51 -6.02 0.71
C LEU A 80 -1.12 -7.48 1.03
N GLN A 81 0.13 -7.88 0.77
CA GLN A 81 0.65 -9.23 0.99
C GLN A 81 -0.23 -10.34 0.38
N LEU A 82 -0.73 -10.12 -0.85
CA LEU A 82 -1.64 -11.05 -1.51
C LEU A 82 -0.93 -12.32 -1.98
N ASP A 83 -1.65 -13.44 -1.98
CA ASP A 83 -1.25 -14.62 -2.76
C ASP A 83 -1.45 -14.35 -4.25
N THR A 84 -0.35 -14.30 -4.99
CA THR A 84 -0.31 -14.02 -6.43
C THR A 84 -0.08 -15.28 -7.26
N ILE A 85 -0.01 -16.45 -6.62
CA ILE A 85 0.23 -17.75 -7.25
C ILE A 85 -1.10 -18.50 -7.39
N ASN A 86 -1.87 -18.61 -6.30
CA ASN A 86 -3.14 -19.35 -6.28
C ASN A 86 -4.32 -18.44 -6.60
N VAL A 87 -4.35 -17.91 -7.82
CA VAL A 87 -5.35 -16.93 -8.27
C VAL A 87 -6.37 -17.55 -9.22
N LYS A 88 -7.60 -17.02 -9.20
CA LYS A 88 -8.62 -17.36 -10.20
C LYS A 88 -8.47 -16.45 -11.41
N ASN A 89 -8.41 -17.03 -12.61
CA ASN A 89 -8.24 -16.27 -13.84
C ASN A 89 -9.34 -15.19 -13.99
N PRO A 90 -8.97 -13.90 -14.07
CA PRO A 90 -9.92 -12.80 -14.21
C PRO A 90 -10.46 -12.63 -15.64
N ASN A 91 -9.99 -13.45 -16.60
CA ASN A 91 -10.41 -13.47 -18.01
C ASN A 91 -10.15 -12.15 -18.77
N PHE A 92 -9.11 -11.40 -18.41
CA PHE A 92 -8.67 -10.25 -19.20
C PHE A 92 -7.96 -10.71 -20.47
N LYS A 93 -8.43 -10.22 -21.63
CA LYS A 93 -7.91 -10.59 -22.97
C LYS A 93 -6.44 -10.22 -23.18
N ASP A 94 -5.97 -9.18 -22.49
CA ASP A 94 -4.63 -8.60 -22.62
C ASP A 94 -3.71 -8.92 -21.43
N VAL A 95 -4.11 -9.86 -20.57
CA VAL A 95 -3.30 -10.36 -19.46
C VAL A 95 -3.31 -11.89 -19.49
N PRO A 96 -2.60 -12.53 -20.44
CA PRO A 96 -2.43 -13.98 -20.44
C PRO A 96 -1.70 -14.46 -19.17
N THR A 97 -1.80 -15.74 -18.84
CA THR A 97 -1.13 -16.34 -17.66
C THR A 97 0.39 -16.19 -17.68
N SER A 98 0.98 -16.00 -18.86
CA SER A 98 2.41 -15.72 -19.06
C SER A 98 2.80 -14.25 -18.87
N HIS A 99 1.84 -13.35 -18.68
CA HIS A 99 2.12 -11.92 -18.51
C HIS A 99 2.83 -11.67 -17.18
N ALA A 100 3.84 -10.78 -17.18
CA ALA A 100 4.71 -10.53 -16.01
C ALA A 100 4.00 -10.03 -14.74
N TYR A 101 2.76 -9.51 -14.89
CA TYR A 101 1.91 -9.02 -13.80
C TYR A 101 0.61 -9.84 -13.63
N TYR A 102 0.52 -11.02 -14.25
CA TYR A 102 -0.72 -11.81 -14.25
C TYR A 102 -1.20 -12.11 -12.83
N GLY A 103 -0.33 -12.62 -11.97
CA GLY A 103 -0.67 -13.02 -10.61
C GLY A 103 -1.19 -11.85 -9.77
N GLU A 104 -0.50 -10.70 -9.83
CA GLU A 104 -0.87 -9.52 -9.07
C GLU A 104 -2.16 -8.89 -9.55
N ILE A 105 -2.37 -8.82 -10.87
CA ILE A 105 -3.61 -8.31 -11.46
C ILE A 105 -4.78 -9.25 -11.12
N ALA A 106 -4.58 -10.56 -11.21
CA ALA A 106 -5.61 -11.55 -10.92
C ALA A 106 -6.03 -11.53 -9.44
N ALA A 107 -5.07 -11.49 -8.51
CA ALA A 107 -5.34 -11.40 -7.08
C ALA A 107 -6.18 -10.15 -6.74
N LEU A 108 -5.77 -8.98 -7.23
CA LEU A 108 -6.51 -7.73 -7.03
C LEU A 108 -7.91 -7.76 -7.68
N ALA A 109 -8.06 -8.41 -8.82
CA ALA A 109 -9.35 -8.55 -9.50
C ALA A 109 -10.28 -9.53 -8.75
N ASN A 110 -9.74 -10.62 -8.19
CA ASN A 110 -10.49 -11.57 -7.37
C ASN A 110 -11.07 -10.91 -6.10
N LEU A 111 -10.38 -9.90 -5.57
CA LEU A 111 -10.85 -9.08 -4.45
C LEU A 111 -11.76 -7.90 -4.88
N GLY A 112 -12.02 -7.71 -6.17
CA GLY A 112 -12.82 -6.59 -6.68
C GLY A 112 -12.16 -5.21 -6.58
N ILE A 113 -10.86 -5.15 -6.21
CA ILE A 113 -10.10 -3.91 -6.06
C ILE A 113 -9.86 -3.26 -7.43
N VAL A 114 -9.54 -4.08 -8.43
CA VAL A 114 -9.36 -3.64 -9.81
C VAL A 114 -10.39 -4.25 -10.74
N SER A 115 -10.65 -3.54 -11.83
CA SER A 115 -11.52 -3.98 -12.91
C SER A 115 -10.92 -3.60 -14.26
N GLY A 116 -11.29 -4.36 -15.29
CA GLY A 116 -11.01 -4.05 -16.68
C GLY A 116 -12.18 -3.31 -17.33
N GLU A 117 -11.98 -2.93 -18.59
CA GLU A 117 -12.99 -2.31 -19.45
C GLU A 117 -13.03 -3.10 -20.76
N ASN A 118 -14.23 -3.47 -21.24
CA ASN A 118 -14.41 -4.24 -22.48
C ASN A 118 -13.62 -5.56 -22.53
N GLY A 119 -13.40 -6.17 -21.36
CA GLY A 119 -12.62 -7.41 -21.21
C GLY A 119 -11.10 -7.21 -21.19
N SER A 120 -10.60 -5.98 -21.08
CA SER A 120 -9.16 -5.68 -21.04
C SER A 120 -8.77 -4.92 -19.77
N PHE A 121 -7.65 -5.30 -19.17
CA PHE A 121 -7.09 -4.60 -18.00
C PHE A 121 -6.22 -3.40 -18.38
N ARG A 122 -5.58 -3.45 -19.55
CA ARG A 122 -4.62 -2.46 -20.09
C ARG A 122 -3.41 -2.26 -19.16
N PRO A 123 -2.57 -3.29 -18.94
CA PRO A 123 -1.48 -3.23 -17.96
C PRO A 123 -0.45 -2.12 -18.27
N ASN A 124 -0.20 -1.82 -19.54
CA ASN A 124 0.73 -0.76 -19.97
C ASN A 124 0.10 0.65 -19.98
N GLY A 125 -1.20 0.76 -19.67
CA GLY A 125 -1.88 2.05 -19.63
C GLY A 125 -1.49 2.88 -18.40
N ASN A 126 -1.67 4.20 -18.49
CA ASN A 126 -1.37 5.12 -17.40
C ASN A 126 -2.22 4.83 -16.15
N PHE A 127 -1.56 4.79 -15.00
CA PHE A 127 -2.24 4.72 -13.71
C PHE A 127 -2.70 6.11 -13.27
N LYS A 128 -4.02 6.32 -13.16
CA LYS A 128 -4.62 7.63 -12.88
C LYS A 128 -4.81 7.87 -11.39
N ARG A 129 -4.89 9.14 -10.99
CA ARG A 129 -5.21 9.56 -9.62
C ARG A 129 -6.52 8.97 -9.09
N SER A 130 -7.58 8.93 -9.91
CA SER A 130 -8.85 8.30 -9.53
C SER A 130 -8.75 6.78 -9.35
N HIS A 131 -7.90 6.11 -10.13
CA HIS A 131 -7.64 4.67 -9.95
C HIS A 131 -6.96 4.41 -8.61
N ALA A 132 -5.97 5.24 -8.24
CA ALA A 132 -5.34 5.17 -6.92
C ALA A 132 -6.34 5.32 -5.79
N ALA A 133 -7.28 6.27 -5.90
CA ALA A 133 -8.32 6.49 -4.90
C ALA A 133 -9.18 5.25 -4.67
N LYS A 134 -9.68 4.64 -5.75
CA LYS A 134 -10.43 3.38 -5.66
C LYS A 134 -9.59 2.26 -5.04
N MET A 135 -8.38 2.05 -5.55
CA MET A 135 -7.54 0.92 -5.12
C MET A 135 -7.10 1.04 -3.67
N LEU A 136 -6.76 2.23 -3.18
CA LEU A 136 -6.37 2.44 -1.77
C LEU A 136 -7.56 2.27 -0.85
N THR A 137 -8.71 2.84 -1.20
CA THR A 137 -9.93 2.71 -0.39
C THR A 137 -10.35 1.25 -0.25
N LEU A 138 -10.44 0.51 -1.37
CA LEU A 138 -10.88 -0.89 -1.35
C LEU A 138 -9.79 -1.82 -0.81
N GLY A 139 -8.55 -1.64 -1.24
CA GLY A 139 -7.45 -2.54 -0.89
C GLY A 139 -7.11 -2.52 0.59
N PHE A 140 -7.11 -1.33 1.20
CA PHE A 140 -6.82 -1.17 2.63
C PHE A 140 -8.08 -1.06 3.50
N ALA A 141 -9.25 -1.35 2.93
CA ALA A 141 -10.54 -1.27 3.62
C ALA A 141 -10.75 0.05 4.40
N LEU A 142 -10.36 1.18 3.80
CA LEU A 142 -10.56 2.49 4.43
C LEU A 142 -12.06 2.76 4.64
N ASN A 143 -12.40 3.51 5.69
CA ASN A 143 -13.77 3.94 5.92
C ASN A 143 -14.21 4.89 4.80
N LYS A 144 -14.88 4.34 3.78
CA LYS A 144 -15.32 5.08 2.59
C LYS A 144 -16.24 6.22 3.00
N ALA A 145 -15.96 7.42 2.48
CA ALA A 145 -16.81 8.58 2.69
C ALA A 145 -18.26 8.31 2.26
N SER A 146 -19.21 8.84 3.04
CA SER A 146 -20.65 8.70 2.78
C SER A 146 -21.24 9.87 1.96
N SER A 147 -20.60 11.04 2.06
CA SER A 147 -20.91 12.27 1.33
C SER A 147 -19.67 12.81 0.63
N ILE A 148 -19.88 13.75 -0.32
CA ILE A 148 -18.82 14.49 -0.99
C ILE A 148 -18.85 15.89 -0.39
N ASP A 149 -17.77 16.27 0.27
CA ASP A 149 -17.54 17.62 0.80
C ASP A 149 -16.13 18.03 0.40
N SER A 150 -16.05 18.58 -0.81
CA SER A 150 -14.78 18.86 -1.48
C SER A 150 -14.79 20.24 -2.10
N LYS A 151 -13.67 20.95 -1.91
CA LYS A 151 -13.36 22.22 -2.57
C LYS A 151 -12.97 22.08 -4.05
N PHE A 152 -12.80 20.85 -4.54
CA PHE A 152 -12.33 20.60 -5.90
C PHE A 152 -13.45 20.74 -6.92
N LYS A 153 -13.19 21.53 -7.97
CA LYS A 153 -14.16 21.83 -9.02
C LYS A 153 -14.27 20.72 -10.07
N ASP A 154 -13.32 19.80 -10.11
CA ASP A 154 -13.18 18.71 -11.08
C ASP A 154 -13.45 17.33 -10.47
N MET A 155 -14.35 17.27 -9.48
CA MET A 155 -14.81 15.99 -8.93
C MET A 155 -15.56 15.18 -10.00
N PRO A 156 -15.30 13.87 -10.15
CA PRO A 156 -15.98 13.04 -11.14
C PRO A 156 -17.50 12.96 -10.91
N GLU A 157 -18.27 12.91 -11.99
CA GLU A 157 -19.73 12.73 -11.93
C GLU A 157 -20.14 11.36 -11.35
N HIS A 158 -19.35 10.32 -11.63
CA HIS A 158 -19.62 8.99 -11.10
C HIS A 158 -19.43 8.98 -9.58
N ARG A 159 -20.55 8.90 -8.85
CA ARG A 159 -20.62 9.09 -7.38
C ARG A 159 -19.59 8.25 -6.62
N ASP A 160 -19.43 6.96 -6.94
CA ASP A 160 -18.46 6.13 -6.23
C ASP A 160 -17.02 6.59 -6.40
N THR A 161 -16.65 7.05 -7.60
CA THR A 161 -15.30 7.55 -7.88
C THR A 161 -15.04 8.82 -7.07
N ALA A 162 -16.03 9.70 -6.99
CA ALA A 162 -15.97 10.89 -6.15
C ALA A 162 -15.86 10.54 -4.65
N LEU A 163 -16.59 9.54 -4.16
CA LEU A 163 -16.48 9.10 -2.77
C LEU A 163 -15.12 8.46 -2.44
N TYR A 164 -14.52 7.70 -3.36
CA TYR A 164 -13.15 7.22 -3.17
C TYR A 164 -12.16 8.37 -3.07
N ILE A 165 -12.30 9.38 -3.93
CA ILE A 165 -11.45 10.59 -3.87
C ILE A 165 -11.65 11.32 -2.53
N GLN A 166 -12.89 11.51 -2.10
CA GLN A 166 -13.21 12.11 -0.80
C GLN A 166 -12.58 11.33 0.36
N THR A 167 -12.63 9.99 0.30
CA THR A 167 -12.03 9.13 1.32
C THR A 167 -10.54 9.44 1.50
N LEU A 168 -9.78 9.53 0.41
CA LEU A 168 -8.37 9.88 0.48
C LEU A 168 -8.10 11.29 1.00
N ILE A 169 -9.02 12.23 0.78
CA ILE A 169 -8.92 13.59 1.34
C ILE A 169 -9.12 13.53 2.86
N ASN A 170 -10.12 12.79 3.34
CA ASN A 170 -10.42 12.65 4.77
C ASN A 170 -9.24 12.03 5.53
N TYR A 171 -8.58 11.05 4.94
CA TYR A 171 -7.36 10.42 5.48
C TYR A 171 -6.07 11.23 5.24
N SER A 172 -6.16 12.44 4.68
CA SER A 172 -4.99 13.28 4.34
C SER A 172 -3.94 12.62 3.44
N ILE A 173 -4.34 11.59 2.68
CA ILE A 173 -3.47 10.88 1.74
C ILE A 173 -3.09 11.81 0.57
N THR A 174 -4.02 12.68 0.17
CA THR A 174 -3.85 13.64 -0.94
C THR A 174 -4.53 14.97 -0.65
N GLN A 175 -3.97 16.06 -1.20
CA GLN A 175 -4.50 17.42 -1.08
C GLN A 175 -4.92 18.03 -2.44
N GLY A 176 -4.97 17.21 -3.50
CA GLY A 176 -5.18 17.68 -4.86
C GLY A 176 -3.87 18.09 -5.55
N THR A 177 -3.98 18.64 -6.75
CA THR A 177 -2.85 19.18 -7.54
C THR A 177 -2.78 20.70 -7.41
N THR A 178 -3.89 21.35 -7.09
CA THR A 178 -3.98 22.75 -6.71
C THR A 178 -4.94 22.90 -5.53
N ALA A 179 -5.10 24.13 -5.01
CA ALA A 179 -6.08 24.41 -3.97
C ALA A 179 -7.53 24.06 -4.36
N THR A 180 -7.89 24.06 -5.64
CA THR A 180 -9.27 23.82 -6.14
C THR A 180 -9.35 22.77 -7.26
N THR A 181 -8.27 22.02 -7.51
CA THR A 181 -8.21 20.98 -8.55
C THR A 181 -7.63 19.67 -7.99
N PHE A 182 -8.31 18.56 -8.27
CA PHE A 182 -7.87 17.21 -7.90
C PHE A 182 -7.09 16.50 -9.01
N SER A 183 -7.44 16.76 -10.27
CA SER A 183 -6.94 16.14 -11.50
C SER A 183 -7.17 14.62 -11.57
N PRO A 184 -8.41 14.12 -11.51
CA PRO A 184 -8.70 12.68 -11.39
C PRO A 184 -8.15 11.84 -12.54
N ASN A 185 -8.05 12.42 -13.74
CA ASN A 185 -7.57 11.76 -14.95
C ASN A 185 -6.06 11.85 -15.17
N GLN A 186 -5.34 12.60 -14.34
CA GLN A 186 -3.90 12.75 -14.46
C GLN A 186 -3.19 11.44 -14.12
N GLY A 187 -2.21 11.07 -14.95
CA GLY A 187 -1.31 9.95 -14.70
C GLY A 187 -0.42 10.23 -13.49
N LEU A 188 -0.30 9.25 -12.61
CA LEU A 188 0.61 9.29 -11.48
C LEU A 188 2.00 8.84 -11.90
N THR A 189 3.01 9.50 -11.34
CA THR A 189 4.39 9.00 -11.41
C THR A 189 4.60 7.89 -10.38
N ARG A 190 5.67 7.12 -10.53
CA ARG A 190 6.08 6.09 -9.57
C ARG A 190 6.24 6.66 -8.15
N GLY A 191 6.84 7.84 -8.02
CA GLY A 191 6.98 8.54 -6.72
C GLY A 191 5.65 8.94 -6.08
N HIS A 192 4.66 9.34 -6.88
CA HIS A 192 3.31 9.61 -6.37
C HIS A 192 2.64 8.33 -5.84
N VAL A 193 2.75 7.21 -6.55
CA VAL A 193 2.20 5.91 -6.11
C VAL A 193 2.84 5.50 -4.78
N ALA A 194 4.17 5.60 -4.65
CA ALA A 194 4.87 5.35 -3.40
C ALA A 194 4.37 6.25 -2.26
N THR A 195 4.23 7.56 -2.51
CA THR A 195 3.75 8.50 -1.49
C THR A 195 2.33 8.18 -1.04
N PHE A 196 1.45 7.80 -1.96
CA PHE A 196 0.08 7.47 -1.63
C PHE A 196 -0.01 6.18 -0.80
N LEU A 197 0.74 5.14 -1.16
CA LEU A 197 0.83 3.92 -0.36
C LEU A 197 1.39 4.20 1.04
N TYR A 198 2.52 4.92 1.12
CA TYR A 198 3.16 5.29 2.38
C TYR A 198 2.21 6.02 3.33
N ARG A 199 1.53 7.06 2.83
CA ARG A 199 0.56 7.82 3.63
C ARG A 199 -0.63 6.99 4.06
N THR A 200 -1.12 6.10 3.19
CA THR A 200 -2.24 5.22 3.53
C THR A 200 -1.85 4.26 4.65
N MET A 201 -0.67 3.66 4.57
CA MET A 201 -0.17 2.72 5.59
C MET A 201 0.09 3.42 6.93
N ASN A 202 0.62 4.65 6.91
CA ASN A 202 0.81 5.42 8.13
C ASN A 202 -0.52 5.85 8.76
N ALA A 203 -1.49 6.32 7.97
CA ALA A 203 -2.79 6.71 8.50
C ALA A 203 -3.51 5.55 9.22
N LEU A 204 -3.31 4.30 8.77
CA LEU A 204 -3.85 3.11 9.43
C LEU A 204 -3.08 2.72 10.70
N ARG A 205 -1.76 2.92 10.72
CA ARG A 205 -0.95 2.70 11.93
C ARG A 205 -1.34 3.66 13.04
N ASP A 206 -1.58 4.93 12.70
CA ASP A 206 -2.00 5.94 13.67
C ASP A 206 -3.38 5.62 14.27
N ASP A 207 -4.32 5.13 13.47
CA ASP A 207 -5.66 4.71 13.92
C ASP A 207 -5.60 3.51 14.89
N LEU A 208 -4.73 2.53 14.63
CA LEU A 208 -4.47 1.39 15.52
C LEU A 208 -3.78 1.80 16.82
N ASN A 209 -2.91 2.82 16.78
CA ASN A 209 -2.26 3.33 17.97
C ASN A 209 -3.21 4.11 18.88
N ILE A 210 -4.25 4.76 18.33
CA ILE A 210 -5.25 5.48 19.13
C ILE A 210 -6.17 4.50 19.88
N THR A 211 -6.54 3.38 19.26
CA THR A 211 -7.46 2.38 19.85
C THR A 211 -6.84 1.48 20.92
N THR A 212 -5.51 1.50 21.10
CA THR A 212 -4.79 0.66 22.09
C THR A 212 -4.42 1.40 23.38
N VAL A 213 -4.78 2.68 23.49
CA VAL A 213 -4.50 3.53 24.68
C VAL A 213 -5.73 3.78 25.56
N GLU A 214 -6.87 3.14 25.27
CA GLU A 214 -8.08 3.14 26.10
C GLU A 214 -8.30 1.77 26.77
#